data_AF-A0A953SUB3-F1
#
_entry.id   AF-A0A953SUB3-F1
#
_cell.length_a   1.000
_cell.length_b   1.000
_cell.length_c   1.000
_cell.angle_alpha   90.00
_cell.angle_beta   90.00
_cell.angle_gamma   90.00
#
_symmetry.space_group_name_H-M   'P 1'
#
loop_
_entity.id
_entity.type
_entity.pdbx_description
1 polymer ?
#
loop_
_entity_poly.entity_id
_entity_poly.type
_entity_poly.pdbx_seq_one_letter_code
_entity_poly.pdbx_strand_id
1 'polypeptide(L)'
;IKVISSNSKSITIEYTPEYSDTGNVTFKTGDYRRASLKYGTAVNNLPGLPDMQARALPLGVPGEFGNTIKIVNYSYKFLAGKLLPVATPHKTESNFSEYSYEPSADYYNAAEEGELVTFDKYGLIRSLPVQTFLIKPVYYNPAENRIKIYTKIVFQINYASAQTVNAKPLKDDLLDGIVINYNVAKQWRKIEPGRLNKTTVVNSVLSSGTWYKFETDKEGIYKITYSMLSSYGIDPAAVDPRTIKIYNNGGKMLDEAQNAITPTDLVENAIIVVGEDDGKFDAGDYILFYGRGTEFWYTTPGSAQITRASHKYSLKNYYWITAGGSQGKRMAEKSSVQSQPDLIAQSTRAFKAHEDELISLAKSGRNFFGDEFDLSNSNRTYMNLLDGLIPNSKITYKAAFVNSDINNVPFVVEEHSTPIYSGYLFGRKNRDWSEYSSGYLNTISGSYT
;
A
#
# COMPACT_ATOMS: atom_id res chain seq x y z
N ILE A 1 19.96 -24.12 -19.44
CA ILE A 1 19.36 -25.23 -18.64
C ILE A 1 18.48 -26.04 -19.55
N LYS A 2 18.56 -27.36 -19.43
CA LYS A 2 17.77 -28.30 -20.23
C LYS A 2 17.09 -29.30 -19.30
N VAL A 3 15.78 -29.40 -19.39
CA VAL A 3 15.02 -30.46 -18.71
C VAL A 3 15.14 -31.73 -19.57
N ILE A 4 15.75 -32.78 -19.02
CA ILE A 4 15.92 -34.08 -19.70
C ILE A 4 14.62 -34.87 -19.60
N SER A 5 14.03 -34.91 -18.42
CA SER A 5 12.75 -35.58 -18.16
C SER A 5 12.03 -34.91 -16.99
N SER A 6 10.70 -34.88 -17.04
CA SER A 6 9.87 -34.39 -15.93
C SER A 6 8.55 -35.16 -15.92
N ASN A 7 8.23 -35.75 -14.77
CA ASN A 7 6.97 -36.47 -14.52
C ASN A 7 6.53 -36.25 -13.06
N SER A 8 5.46 -36.89 -12.61
CA SER A 8 4.93 -36.69 -11.26
C SER A 8 5.82 -37.21 -10.11
N LYS A 9 6.90 -37.93 -10.39
CA LYS A 9 7.82 -38.50 -9.39
C LYS A 9 9.18 -37.80 -9.35
N SER A 10 9.66 -37.31 -10.48
CA SER A 10 10.96 -36.62 -10.52
C SER A 10 11.12 -35.68 -11.72
N ILE A 11 12.13 -34.83 -11.65
CA ILE A 11 12.69 -34.07 -12.77
C ILE A 11 14.19 -34.30 -12.87
N THR A 12 14.69 -34.54 -14.08
CA THR A 12 16.12 -34.61 -14.36
C THR A 12 16.53 -33.40 -15.17
N ILE A 13 17.55 -32.68 -14.69
CA ILE A 13 18.00 -31.41 -15.25
C ILE A 13 19.47 -31.53 -15.63
N GLU A 14 19.79 -31.07 -16.84
CA GLU A 14 21.15 -30.76 -17.26
C GLU A 14 21.35 -29.25 -17.22
N TYR A 15 22.34 -28.83 -16.45
CA TYR A 15 22.80 -27.47 -16.38
C TYR A 15 24.20 -27.35 -16.96
N THR A 16 24.32 -26.49 -17.99
CA THR A 16 25.59 -26.00 -18.52
C THR A 16 25.72 -24.55 -18.08
N PRO A 17 26.56 -24.26 -17.08
CA PRO A 17 26.81 -22.89 -16.63
C PRO A 17 27.40 -22.03 -17.75
N GLU A 18 26.84 -20.83 -17.96
CA GLU A 18 27.38 -19.82 -18.86
C GLU A 18 28.09 -18.76 -18.03
N TYR A 19 29.41 -18.69 -18.15
CA TYR A 19 30.23 -17.68 -17.47
C TYR A 19 30.47 -16.51 -18.43
N SER A 20 30.11 -15.31 -17.99
CA SER A 20 30.20 -14.10 -18.82
C SER A 20 31.56 -13.41 -18.71
N ASP A 21 32.25 -13.57 -17.58
CA ASP A 21 33.57 -13.00 -17.33
C ASP A 21 34.38 -13.92 -16.42
N THR A 22 35.44 -14.54 -16.97
CA THR A 22 36.42 -15.35 -16.22
C THR A 22 37.84 -14.77 -16.25
N GLY A 23 37.94 -13.48 -16.61
CA GLY A 23 39.20 -12.77 -16.73
C GLY A 23 39.83 -12.44 -15.36
N ASN A 24 41.11 -12.07 -15.42
CA ASN A 24 41.78 -11.46 -14.28
C ASN A 24 41.40 -9.97 -14.21
N VAL A 25 41.23 -9.48 -12.99
CA VAL A 25 40.93 -8.08 -12.69
C VAL A 25 41.80 -7.63 -11.54
N THR A 26 42.39 -6.45 -11.68
CA THR A 26 43.29 -5.87 -10.69
C THR A 26 42.59 -4.73 -9.97
N PHE A 27 42.55 -4.80 -8.65
CA PHE A 27 42.08 -3.74 -7.77
C PHE A 27 43.22 -3.31 -6.84
N LYS A 28 43.03 -2.21 -6.09
CA LYS A 28 44.00 -1.79 -5.06
C LYS A 28 44.28 -2.88 -4.02
N THR A 29 43.32 -3.77 -3.79
CA THR A 29 43.38 -4.88 -2.84
C THR A 29 44.06 -6.14 -3.40
N GLY A 30 44.38 -6.17 -4.69
CA GLY A 30 45.11 -7.25 -5.34
C GLY A 30 44.51 -7.70 -6.66
N ASP A 31 45.10 -8.77 -7.21
CA ASP A 31 44.62 -9.43 -8.42
C ASP A 31 43.60 -10.52 -8.07
N TYR A 32 42.45 -10.46 -8.72
CA TYR A 32 41.34 -11.38 -8.56
C TYR A 32 40.89 -11.93 -9.91
N ARG A 33 40.09 -12.98 -9.84
CA ARG A 33 39.46 -13.61 -10.99
C ARG A 33 37.96 -13.56 -10.85
N ARG A 34 37.29 -13.15 -11.91
CA ARG A 34 35.82 -13.20 -11.97
C ARG A 34 35.35 -14.62 -12.27
N ALA A 35 34.18 -14.97 -11.75
CA ALA A 35 33.47 -16.19 -12.08
C ALA A 35 31.98 -15.88 -12.28
N SER A 36 31.70 -14.76 -12.96
CA SER A 36 30.34 -14.21 -13.09
C SER A 36 29.46 -15.15 -13.89
N LEU A 37 28.42 -15.65 -13.24
CA LEU A 37 27.48 -16.59 -13.81
C LEU A 37 26.29 -15.88 -14.42
N LYS A 38 25.93 -16.19 -15.67
CA LYS A 38 24.74 -15.63 -16.29
C LYS A 38 23.48 -16.09 -15.55
N TYR A 39 22.65 -15.12 -15.14
CA TYR A 39 21.51 -15.33 -14.23
C TYR A 39 21.92 -15.90 -12.85
N GLY A 40 23.17 -15.64 -12.45
CA GLY A 40 23.69 -16.02 -11.15
C GLY A 40 23.49 -14.94 -10.10
N THR A 41 23.57 -15.36 -8.85
CA THR A 41 23.69 -14.52 -7.66
C THR A 41 24.75 -15.12 -6.74
N ALA A 42 25.40 -14.30 -5.92
CA ALA A 42 26.28 -14.80 -4.86
C ALA A 42 25.50 -15.74 -3.92
N VAL A 43 26.09 -16.89 -3.57
CA VAL A 43 25.53 -17.83 -2.58
C VAL A 43 25.38 -17.14 -1.22
N ASN A 44 26.34 -16.30 -0.87
CA ASN A 44 26.29 -15.41 0.27
C ASN A 44 26.64 -14.00 -0.24
N ASN A 45 25.72 -13.06 -0.05
CA ASN A 45 25.85 -11.68 -0.54
C ASN A 45 26.43 -10.72 0.51
N LEU A 46 26.98 -11.23 1.61
CA LEU A 46 27.70 -10.40 2.57
C LEU A 46 28.98 -9.85 1.92
N PRO A 47 29.20 -8.51 1.95
CA PRO A 47 30.37 -7.91 1.33
C PRO A 47 31.69 -8.47 1.86
N GLY A 48 32.66 -8.62 0.96
CA GLY A 48 34.01 -9.08 1.24
C GLY A 48 34.20 -10.60 1.36
N LEU A 49 33.13 -11.40 1.37
CA LEU A 49 33.26 -12.86 1.18
C LEU A 49 33.60 -13.19 -0.28
N PRO A 50 34.13 -14.38 -0.61
CA PRO A 50 34.39 -14.76 -1.99
C PRO A 50 33.06 -14.86 -2.78
N ASP A 51 33.00 -14.27 -3.97
CA ASP A 51 31.80 -14.23 -4.82
C ASP A 51 31.52 -15.58 -5.51
N MET A 52 31.19 -16.59 -4.69
CA MET A 52 30.76 -17.90 -5.16
C MET A 52 29.34 -17.79 -5.71
N GLN A 53 29.23 -17.75 -7.04
CA GLN A 53 27.97 -17.58 -7.75
C GLN A 53 27.16 -18.88 -7.84
N ALA A 54 25.84 -18.76 -7.68
CA ALA A 54 24.86 -19.82 -7.83
C ALA A 54 23.67 -19.38 -8.68
N ARG A 55 22.97 -20.36 -9.27
CA ARG A 55 21.73 -20.13 -10.01
C ARG A 55 20.55 -20.67 -9.21
N ALA A 56 19.62 -19.78 -8.86
CA ALA A 56 18.38 -20.13 -8.17
C ALA A 56 17.25 -20.34 -9.18
N LEU A 57 16.47 -21.41 -9.02
CA LEU A 57 15.35 -21.71 -9.90
C LEU A 57 14.14 -22.20 -9.09
N PRO A 58 12.93 -21.70 -9.38
CA PRO A 58 11.72 -22.20 -8.75
C PRO A 58 11.31 -23.54 -9.37
N LEU A 59 11.00 -24.50 -8.49
CA LEU A 59 10.49 -25.82 -8.84
C LEU A 59 9.16 -26.05 -8.15
N GLY A 60 8.13 -26.40 -8.90
CA GLY A 60 6.88 -26.87 -8.30
C GLY A 60 7.12 -28.21 -7.62
N VAL A 61 6.61 -28.38 -6.40
CA VAL A 61 6.78 -29.59 -5.59
C VAL A 61 5.46 -29.97 -4.93
N PRO A 62 5.16 -31.26 -4.69
CA PRO A 62 3.90 -31.66 -4.06
C PRO A 62 3.79 -31.25 -2.59
N GLY A 63 4.92 -30.96 -1.94
CA GLY A 63 4.99 -30.51 -0.54
C GLY A 63 6.38 -30.00 -0.18
N GLU A 64 6.50 -29.40 0.99
CA GLU A 64 7.75 -28.81 1.51
C GLU A 64 8.80 -29.88 1.87
N PHE A 65 8.36 -30.99 2.45
CA PHE A 65 9.23 -32.06 2.96
C PHE A 65 9.21 -33.30 2.08
N GLY A 66 10.32 -34.04 2.07
CA GLY A 66 10.45 -35.34 1.40
C GLY A 66 10.96 -35.28 -0.04
N ASN A 67 11.20 -34.09 -0.59
CA ASN A 67 11.91 -33.94 -1.86
C ASN A 67 13.41 -34.24 -1.64
N THR A 68 14.07 -34.88 -2.60
CA THR A 68 15.50 -35.22 -2.51
C THR A 68 16.24 -34.88 -3.78
N ILE A 69 17.54 -34.61 -3.66
CA ILE A 69 18.43 -34.30 -4.78
C ILE A 69 19.42 -35.44 -4.95
N LYS A 70 19.62 -35.89 -6.19
CA LYS A 70 20.66 -36.85 -6.57
C LYS A 70 21.51 -36.27 -7.69
N ILE A 71 22.80 -36.08 -7.43
CA ILE A 71 23.75 -35.74 -8.49
C ILE A 71 23.98 -36.99 -9.36
N VAL A 72 23.82 -36.85 -10.67
CA VAL A 72 23.93 -37.95 -11.64
C VAL A 72 25.30 -37.94 -12.31
N ASN A 73 25.73 -36.78 -12.80
CA ASN A 73 27.03 -36.61 -13.45
C ASN A 73 27.43 -35.13 -13.40
N TYR A 74 28.72 -34.83 -13.49
CA TYR A 74 29.21 -33.47 -13.65
C TYR A 74 30.61 -33.46 -14.27
N SER A 75 31.00 -32.32 -14.82
CA SER A 75 32.37 -32.03 -15.24
C SER A 75 32.79 -30.67 -14.70
N TYR A 76 34.08 -30.52 -14.40
CA TYR A 76 34.63 -29.27 -13.87
C TYR A 76 36.05 -29.04 -14.39
N LYS A 77 36.54 -27.83 -14.19
CA LYS A 77 37.94 -27.44 -14.37
C LYS A 77 38.39 -26.57 -13.21
N PHE A 78 39.70 -26.41 -13.07
CA PHE A 78 40.29 -25.48 -12.11
C PHE A 78 40.79 -24.22 -12.82
N LEU A 79 40.64 -23.09 -12.13
CA LEU A 79 41.28 -21.83 -12.46
C LEU A 79 42.20 -21.45 -11.29
N ALA A 80 43.42 -21.02 -11.60
CA ALA A 80 44.31 -20.42 -10.61
C ALA A 80 43.94 -18.94 -10.37
N GLY A 81 44.10 -18.48 -9.14
CA GLY A 81 43.88 -17.10 -8.70
C GLY A 81 42.88 -16.96 -7.56
N LYS A 82 42.83 -15.76 -6.97
CA LYS A 82 41.87 -15.38 -5.92
C LYS A 82 40.49 -15.11 -6.54
N LEU A 83 39.41 -15.61 -5.96
CA LEU A 83 38.06 -15.28 -6.42
C LEU A 83 37.70 -13.84 -6.03
N LEU A 84 37.06 -13.07 -6.92
CA LEU A 84 36.65 -11.71 -6.60
C LEU A 84 35.76 -11.68 -5.32
N PRO A 85 36.00 -10.79 -4.35
CA PRO A 85 35.10 -10.64 -3.21
C PRO A 85 33.75 -10.05 -3.63
N VAL A 86 32.69 -10.34 -2.87
CA VAL A 86 31.39 -9.66 -3.01
C VAL A 86 31.58 -8.18 -2.75
N ALA A 87 31.05 -7.35 -3.64
CA ALA A 87 31.27 -5.90 -3.58
C ALA A 87 30.54 -5.24 -2.41
N THR A 88 31.15 -4.22 -1.84
CA THR A 88 30.48 -3.26 -0.94
C THR A 88 29.97 -2.09 -1.79
N PRO A 89 28.66 -1.85 -1.88
CA PRO A 89 28.13 -0.66 -2.54
C PRO A 89 28.34 0.58 -1.67
N HIS A 90 28.80 1.67 -2.27
CA HIS A 90 28.95 2.98 -1.67
C HIS A 90 28.05 3.97 -2.40
N LYS A 91 27.28 4.75 -1.65
CA LYS A 91 26.44 5.79 -2.22
C LYS A 91 27.29 7.03 -2.50
N THR A 92 27.34 7.47 -3.75
CA THR A 92 28.00 8.74 -4.10
C THR A 92 27.01 9.90 -4.08
N GLU A 93 27.53 11.13 -3.99
CA GLU A 93 26.75 12.39 -4.03
C GLU A 93 25.90 12.52 -5.31
N SER A 94 26.27 11.84 -6.39
CA SER A 94 25.56 11.83 -7.68
C SER A 94 24.46 10.77 -7.79
N ASN A 95 24.09 10.09 -6.68
CA ASN A 95 23.12 8.98 -6.63
C ASN A 95 23.51 7.72 -7.43
N PHE A 96 24.74 7.62 -7.94
CA PHE A 96 25.28 6.37 -8.48
C PHE A 96 25.97 5.56 -7.38
N SER A 97 25.86 4.23 -7.43
CA SER A 97 26.61 3.36 -6.51
C SER A 97 28.01 3.10 -7.07
N GLU A 98 29.04 3.48 -6.33
CA GLU A 98 30.39 2.95 -6.54
C GLU A 98 30.54 1.62 -5.80
N TYR A 99 31.41 0.73 -6.28
CA TYR A 99 31.62 -0.58 -5.68
C TYR A 99 33.08 -0.75 -5.26
N SER A 100 33.31 -1.09 -4.00
CA SER A 100 34.63 -1.53 -3.52
C SER A 100 34.67 -3.05 -3.36
N TYR A 101 35.84 -3.64 -3.62
CA TYR A 101 36.07 -5.08 -3.63
C TYR A 101 37.18 -5.41 -2.64
N GLU A 102 36.81 -5.49 -1.35
CA GLU A 102 37.76 -5.69 -0.26
C GLU A 102 37.47 -7.01 0.45
N PRO A 103 38.43 -7.94 0.56
CA PRO A 103 38.21 -9.20 1.24
C PRO A 103 37.99 -8.97 2.73
N SER A 104 36.96 -9.60 3.30
CA SER A 104 36.74 -9.60 4.75
C SER A 104 37.69 -10.58 5.45
N ALA A 105 37.72 -10.59 6.79
CA ALA A 105 38.49 -11.58 7.55
C ALA A 105 38.07 -13.02 7.20
N ASP A 106 36.77 -13.23 6.97
CA ASP A 106 36.19 -14.54 6.65
C ASP A 106 36.45 -14.98 5.20
N TYR A 107 36.93 -14.09 4.34
CA TYR A 107 37.31 -14.43 2.96
C TYR A 107 38.29 -15.61 2.91
N TYR A 108 39.23 -15.63 3.86
CA TYR A 108 40.29 -16.64 3.93
C TYR A 108 39.86 -17.94 4.63
N ASN A 109 38.70 -17.94 5.27
CA ASN A 109 38.13 -19.10 5.96
C ASN A 109 37.02 -19.79 5.14
N ALA A 110 36.72 -19.28 3.94
CA ALA A 110 35.71 -19.88 3.08
C ALA A 110 36.10 -21.32 2.70
N ALA A 111 35.20 -22.27 2.97
CA ALA A 111 35.42 -23.68 2.67
C ALA A 111 35.24 -23.97 1.17
N GLU A 112 36.12 -24.83 0.62
CA GLU A 112 36.06 -25.31 -0.78
C GLU A 112 34.85 -26.22 -1.05
N GLU A 113 34.15 -26.67 0.00
CA GLU A 113 33.20 -27.77 -0.09
C GLU A 113 31.78 -27.38 0.38
N GLY A 114 30.80 -27.89 -0.37
CA GLY A 114 29.38 -27.77 -0.08
C GLY A 114 28.57 -28.54 -1.12
N GLU A 115 27.31 -28.80 -0.84
CA GLU A 115 26.43 -29.51 -1.76
C GLU A 115 26.24 -28.73 -3.07
N LEU A 116 26.47 -29.39 -4.21
CA LEU A 116 26.44 -28.80 -5.56
C LEU A 116 25.06 -28.27 -5.95
N VAL A 117 24.02 -28.92 -5.46
CA VAL A 117 22.63 -28.51 -5.63
C VAL A 117 21.93 -28.66 -4.29
N THR A 118 21.27 -27.60 -3.82
CA THR A 118 20.56 -27.58 -2.53
C THR A 118 19.15 -27.03 -2.69
N PHE A 119 18.23 -27.46 -1.83
CA PHE A 119 16.95 -26.75 -1.68
C PHE A 119 17.15 -25.45 -0.89
N ASP A 120 16.19 -24.55 -1.05
CA ASP A 120 16.07 -23.28 -0.34
C ASP A 120 14.60 -23.08 0.06
N LYS A 121 14.16 -21.82 0.12
CA LYS A 121 12.81 -21.39 0.45
C LYS A 121 11.72 -22.18 -0.28
N TYR A 122 10.74 -22.61 0.52
CA TYR A 122 9.46 -23.12 0.06
C TYR A 122 8.36 -22.06 0.27
N GLY A 123 7.39 -22.00 -0.63
CA GLY A 123 6.25 -21.10 -0.52
C GLY A 123 5.15 -21.39 -1.53
N LEU A 124 4.11 -20.56 -1.52
CA LEU A 124 3.03 -20.61 -2.51
C LEU A 124 3.20 -19.48 -3.52
N ILE A 125 3.19 -19.80 -4.81
CA ILE A 125 3.07 -18.84 -5.90
C ILE A 125 1.73 -19.09 -6.58
N ARG A 126 0.78 -18.16 -6.41
CA ARG A 126 -0.59 -18.27 -6.97
C ARG A 126 -1.22 -19.65 -6.74
N SER A 127 -1.23 -20.08 -5.48
CA SER A 127 -1.73 -21.40 -5.04
C SER A 127 -0.92 -22.61 -5.50
N LEU A 128 0.23 -22.43 -6.17
CA LEU A 128 1.15 -23.52 -6.50
C LEU A 128 2.26 -23.63 -5.43
N PRO A 129 2.42 -24.79 -4.77
CA PRO A 129 3.59 -25.06 -3.93
C PRO A 129 4.87 -25.10 -4.75
N VAL A 130 5.81 -24.23 -4.42
CA VAL A 130 7.08 -24.04 -5.11
C VAL A 130 8.21 -24.07 -4.08
N GLN A 131 9.26 -24.82 -4.38
CA GLN A 131 10.51 -24.83 -3.65
C GLN A 131 11.63 -24.37 -4.58
N THR A 132 12.40 -23.38 -4.15
CA THR A 132 13.59 -22.95 -4.90
C THR A 132 14.70 -23.96 -4.68
N PHE A 133 15.47 -24.27 -5.72
CA PHE A 133 16.75 -24.95 -5.57
C PHE A 133 17.88 -24.08 -6.13
N LEU A 134 19.05 -24.15 -5.49
CA LEU A 134 20.27 -23.49 -5.94
C LEU A 134 21.18 -24.50 -6.60
N ILE A 135 21.73 -24.16 -7.76
CA ILE A 135 22.86 -24.85 -8.36
C ILE A 135 24.11 -24.00 -8.12
N LYS A 136 25.15 -24.54 -7.48
CA LYS A 136 26.34 -23.80 -7.02
C LYS A 136 27.58 -24.21 -7.83
N PRO A 137 27.79 -23.72 -9.06
CA PRO A 137 28.84 -24.25 -9.93
C PRO A 137 30.23 -23.62 -9.72
N VAL A 138 30.40 -22.76 -8.71
CA VAL A 138 31.67 -22.08 -8.39
C VAL A 138 32.04 -22.32 -6.93
N TYR A 139 33.22 -22.90 -6.70
CA TYR A 139 33.81 -23.06 -5.37
C TYR A 139 35.22 -22.47 -5.36
N TYR A 140 35.64 -22.00 -4.19
CA TYR A 140 36.94 -21.35 -4.02
C TYR A 140 37.66 -21.90 -2.79
N ASN A 141 38.94 -22.26 -2.98
CA ASN A 141 39.86 -22.58 -1.90
C ASN A 141 40.85 -21.42 -1.73
N PRO A 142 40.75 -20.65 -0.63
CA PRO A 142 41.66 -19.54 -0.37
C PRO A 142 43.09 -19.94 -0.02
N ALA A 143 43.31 -21.12 0.57
CA ALA A 143 44.65 -21.61 0.93
C ALA A 143 45.48 -21.95 -0.31
N GLU A 144 44.84 -22.47 -1.36
CA GLU A 144 45.49 -22.83 -2.61
C GLU A 144 45.37 -21.77 -3.71
N ASN A 145 44.59 -20.69 -3.47
CA ASN A 145 44.17 -19.73 -4.49
C ASN A 145 43.65 -20.43 -5.76
N ARG A 146 42.73 -21.38 -5.55
CA ARG A 146 42.19 -22.26 -6.59
C ARG A 146 40.68 -22.15 -6.65
N ILE A 147 40.15 -21.94 -7.85
CA ILE A 147 38.71 -21.84 -8.12
C ILE A 147 38.28 -23.07 -8.92
N LYS A 148 37.35 -23.85 -8.36
CA LYS A 148 36.72 -24.98 -9.05
C LYS A 148 35.46 -24.49 -9.75
N ILE A 149 35.42 -24.67 -11.07
CA ILE A 149 34.29 -24.24 -11.92
C ILE A 149 33.70 -25.44 -12.64
N TYR A 150 32.42 -25.71 -12.37
CA TYR A 150 31.68 -26.77 -13.04
C TYR A 150 31.27 -26.33 -14.45
N THR A 151 31.53 -27.16 -15.45
CA THR A 151 31.18 -26.90 -16.85
C THR A 151 29.92 -27.63 -17.28
N LYS A 152 29.52 -28.67 -16.53
CA LYS A 152 28.28 -29.41 -16.73
C LYS A 152 27.86 -30.04 -15.41
N ILE A 153 26.57 -29.99 -15.10
CA ILE A 153 25.97 -30.63 -13.92
C ILE A 153 24.67 -31.30 -14.37
N VAL A 154 24.54 -32.60 -14.12
CA VAL A 154 23.32 -33.36 -14.33
C VAL A 154 22.85 -33.87 -12.97
N PHE A 155 21.63 -33.54 -12.61
CA PHE A 155 21.05 -33.94 -11.33
C PHE A 155 19.56 -34.26 -11.50
N GLN A 156 19.07 -35.09 -10.60
CA GLN A 156 17.67 -35.48 -10.50
C GLN A 156 17.10 -34.99 -9.17
N ILE A 157 15.95 -34.34 -9.23
CA ILE A 157 15.15 -34.03 -8.05
C ILE A 157 14.01 -35.03 -8.00
N ASN A 158 13.94 -35.83 -6.93
CA ASN A 158 12.82 -36.70 -6.64
C ASN A 158 11.83 -35.93 -5.77
N TYR A 159 10.56 -35.98 -6.16
CA TYR A 159 9.51 -35.36 -5.37
C TYR A 159 9.12 -36.26 -4.20
N ALA A 160 8.68 -35.63 -3.12
CA ALA A 160 7.97 -36.33 -2.06
C ALA A 160 6.76 -37.08 -2.65
N SER A 161 6.30 -38.14 -1.97
CA SER A 161 5.07 -38.83 -2.34
C SER A 161 3.95 -37.81 -2.52
N ALA A 162 3.36 -37.79 -3.72
CA ALA A 162 2.33 -36.82 -4.06
C ALA A 162 1.21 -36.91 -3.04
N GLN A 163 0.97 -35.82 -2.30
CA GLN A 163 -0.23 -35.74 -1.48
C GLN A 163 -1.42 -35.68 -2.43
N THR A 164 -2.43 -36.50 -2.19
CA THR A 164 -3.64 -36.53 -3.02
C THR A 164 -4.36 -35.19 -2.88
N VAL A 165 -4.11 -34.26 -3.79
CA VAL A 165 -4.84 -33.00 -3.83
C VAL A 165 -5.99 -33.17 -4.81
N ASN A 166 -7.22 -33.31 -4.30
CA ASN A 166 -8.45 -33.30 -5.12
C ASN A 166 -8.74 -31.86 -5.63
N ALA A 167 -7.80 -31.29 -6.38
CA ALA A 167 -7.91 -29.96 -6.97
C ALA A 167 -7.93 -30.05 -8.49
N LYS A 168 -8.76 -29.21 -9.14
CA LYS A 168 -8.64 -28.99 -10.58
C LYS A 168 -7.24 -28.44 -10.89
N PRO A 169 -6.59 -28.88 -11.99
CA PRO A 169 -5.29 -28.36 -12.38
C PRO A 169 -5.30 -26.84 -12.43
N LEU A 170 -4.21 -26.21 -11.97
CA LEU A 170 -4.04 -24.77 -12.09
C LEU A 170 -3.96 -24.41 -13.58
N LYS A 171 -4.77 -23.43 -14.01
CA LYS A 171 -4.72 -22.81 -15.33
C LYS A 171 -4.21 -21.39 -15.15
N ASP A 172 -2.91 -21.22 -15.25
CA ASP A 172 -2.23 -19.93 -15.07
C ASP A 172 -1.01 -19.86 -15.98
N ASP A 173 -1.20 -19.30 -17.16
CA ASP A 173 -0.18 -19.22 -18.21
C ASP A 173 1.02 -18.36 -17.78
N LEU A 174 0.88 -17.51 -16.74
CA LEU A 174 1.99 -16.70 -16.24
C LEU A 174 3.00 -17.53 -15.44
N LEU A 175 2.61 -18.70 -14.93
CA LEU A 175 3.55 -19.60 -14.24
C LEU A 175 4.34 -20.48 -15.22
N ASP A 176 3.87 -20.57 -16.47
CA ASP A 176 4.63 -21.18 -17.55
C ASP A 176 5.86 -20.30 -17.86
N GLY A 177 7.03 -20.90 -17.94
CA GLY A 177 8.32 -20.19 -18.02
C GLY A 177 8.87 -19.64 -16.71
N ILE A 178 8.07 -19.47 -15.65
CA ILE A 178 8.58 -19.18 -14.30
C ILE A 178 8.99 -20.48 -13.62
N VAL A 179 8.05 -21.42 -13.47
CA VAL A 179 8.29 -22.69 -12.77
C VAL A 179 8.76 -23.75 -13.75
N ILE A 180 9.99 -24.27 -13.56
CA ILE A 180 10.67 -25.09 -14.56
C ILE A 180 9.93 -26.40 -14.94
N ASN A 181 9.09 -26.92 -14.04
CA ASN A 181 8.29 -28.13 -14.23
C ASN A 181 6.77 -27.86 -14.24
N TYR A 182 6.35 -26.64 -14.62
CA TYR A 182 4.94 -26.21 -14.55
C TYR A 182 3.94 -27.21 -15.14
N ASN A 183 4.30 -27.84 -16.27
CA ASN A 183 3.49 -28.86 -16.94
C ASN A 183 3.08 -30.03 -16.03
N VAL A 184 3.93 -30.41 -15.08
CA VAL A 184 3.63 -31.41 -14.04
C VAL A 184 3.05 -30.72 -12.81
N ALA A 185 3.69 -29.65 -12.35
CA ALA A 185 3.39 -29.01 -11.08
C ALA A 185 1.97 -28.46 -10.98
N LYS A 186 1.34 -28.07 -12.10
CA LYS A 186 -0.05 -27.59 -12.15
C LYS A 186 -1.08 -28.55 -11.52
N GLN A 187 -0.73 -29.83 -11.36
CA GLN A 187 -1.54 -30.83 -10.67
C GLN A 187 -1.48 -30.74 -9.13
N TRP A 188 -0.50 -30.04 -8.56
CA TRP A 188 -0.26 -29.95 -7.11
C TRP A 188 -0.78 -28.67 -6.47
N ARG A 189 -1.72 -27.99 -7.14
CA ARG A 189 -2.34 -26.76 -6.65
C ARG A 189 -2.88 -26.95 -5.22
N LYS A 190 -2.42 -26.14 -4.25
CA LYS A 190 -3.04 -26.06 -2.93
C LYS A 190 -4.22 -25.09 -2.97
N ILE A 191 -5.40 -25.57 -2.61
CA ILE A 191 -6.58 -24.71 -2.46
C ILE A 191 -6.45 -24.00 -1.12
N GLU A 192 -6.35 -22.67 -1.13
CA GLU A 192 -6.44 -21.91 0.12
C GLU A 192 -7.88 -21.97 0.67
N PRO A 193 -8.05 -22.09 2.00
CA PRO A 193 -9.36 -22.24 2.61
C PRO A 193 -10.29 -21.06 2.31
N GLY A 194 -11.56 -21.39 2.05
CA GLY A 194 -12.73 -20.50 2.07
C GLY A 194 -12.64 -19.21 1.26
N ARG A 195 -13.24 -19.18 0.07
CA ARG A 195 -13.65 -17.90 -0.52
C ARG A 195 -14.45 -17.14 0.55
N LEU A 196 -14.00 -15.94 0.92
CA LEU A 196 -14.84 -15.02 1.68
C LEU A 196 -16.13 -14.85 0.89
N ASN A 197 -17.24 -15.34 1.45
CA ASN A 197 -18.54 -15.15 0.84
C ASN A 197 -18.82 -13.65 0.91
N LYS A 198 -19.04 -13.02 -0.25
CA LYS A 198 -19.53 -11.64 -0.26
C LYS A 198 -20.85 -11.63 0.49
N THR A 199 -20.99 -10.71 1.45
CA THR A 199 -22.28 -10.46 2.08
C THR A 199 -23.25 -10.07 0.97
N THR A 200 -24.21 -10.94 0.69
CA THR A 200 -25.14 -10.74 -0.43
C THR A 200 -26.33 -9.96 0.11
N VAL A 201 -26.58 -8.78 -0.46
CA VAL A 201 -27.83 -8.06 -0.20
C VAL A 201 -28.92 -8.78 -0.97
N VAL A 202 -29.84 -9.44 -0.26
CA VAL A 202 -30.91 -10.24 -0.88
C VAL A 202 -31.97 -9.34 -1.52
N ASN A 203 -32.22 -8.14 -0.95
CA ASN A 203 -33.19 -7.17 -1.44
C ASN A 203 -32.61 -5.75 -1.32
N SER A 204 -31.86 -5.30 -2.34
CA SER A 204 -31.31 -3.94 -2.30
C SER A 204 -32.43 -2.90 -2.47
N VAL A 205 -32.34 -1.77 -1.79
CA VAL A 205 -33.23 -0.63 -2.00
C VAL A 205 -33.22 -0.17 -3.46
N LEU A 206 -32.08 -0.30 -4.14
CA LEU A 206 -31.92 0.04 -5.56
C LEU A 206 -32.58 -0.96 -6.52
N SER A 207 -33.13 -2.08 -6.04
CA SER A 207 -33.72 -3.13 -6.89
C SER A 207 -35.05 -2.73 -7.54
N SER A 208 -35.68 -1.66 -7.08
CA SER A 208 -36.97 -1.17 -7.58
C SER A 208 -37.05 0.35 -7.50
N GLY A 209 -38.00 0.93 -8.24
CA GLY A 209 -38.20 2.37 -8.31
C GLY A 209 -37.23 3.08 -9.25
N THR A 210 -37.48 4.37 -9.46
CA THR A 210 -36.61 5.25 -10.24
C THR A 210 -35.72 6.06 -9.31
N TRP A 211 -34.43 6.09 -9.61
CA TRP A 211 -33.41 6.66 -8.74
C TRP A 211 -32.62 7.74 -9.46
N TYR A 212 -32.41 8.86 -8.79
CA TYR A 212 -31.67 9.99 -9.33
C TYR A 212 -30.48 10.29 -8.42
N LYS A 213 -29.31 10.44 -9.03
CA LYS A 213 -28.05 10.66 -8.31
C LYS A 213 -27.67 12.13 -8.36
N PHE A 214 -27.29 12.69 -7.22
CA PHE A 214 -26.75 14.04 -7.11
C PHE A 214 -25.59 14.06 -6.11
N GLU A 215 -24.85 15.16 -6.04
CA GLU A 215 -23.68 15.31 -5.16
C GLU A 215 -23.86 16.49 -4.21
N THR A 216 -23.15 16.43 -3.09
CA THR A 216 -22.99 17.55 -2.16
C THR A 216 -21.51 17.84 -1.98
N ASP A 217 -21.14 19.11 -2.02
CA ASP A 217 -19.76 19.59 -1.93
C ASP A 217 -19.29 19.80 -0.49
N LYS A 218 -20.15 20.38 0.35
CA LYS A 218 -19.86 20.81 1.71
C LYS A 218 -20.77 20.12 2.72
N GLU A 219 -20.38 20.19 3.99
CA GLU A 219 -21.22 19.78 5.10
C GLU A 219 -22.24 20.89 5.43
N GLY A 220 -23.52 20.54 5.50
CA GLY A 220 -24.56 21.52 5.83
C GLY A 220 -25.99 21.06 5.53
N ILE A 221 -26.95 21.94 5.76
CA ILE A 221 -28.35 21.74 5.36
C ILE A 221 -28.53 22.21 3.92
N TYR A 222 -29.00 21.31 3.07
CA TYR A 222 -29.30 21.57 1.67
C TYR A 222 -30.81 21.69 1.47
N LYS A 223 -31.20 22.57 0.54
CA LYS A 223 -32.59 22.78 0.13
C LYS A 223 -32.78 22.28 -1.30
N ILE A 224 -33.71 21.35 -1.51
CA ILE A 224 -34.15 20.91 -2.84
C ILE A 224 -35.54 21.51 -3.07
N THR A 225 -35.62 22.44 -4.02
CA THR A 225 -36.85 23.13 -4.41
C THR A 225 -37.65 22.33 -5.44
N TYR A 226 -38.89 22.72 -5.70
CA TYR A 226 -39.71 22.21 -6.81
C TYR A 226 -38.93 22.16 -8.14
N SER A 227 -38.25 23.25 -8.49
CA SER A 227 -37.49 23.35 -9.74
C SER A 227 -36.29 22.40 -9.80
N MET A 228 -35.61 22.16 -8.67
CA MET A 228 -34.53 21.17 -8.59
C MET A 228 -35.06 19.74 -8.69
N LEU A 229 -36.22 19.46 -8.07
CA LEU A 229 -36.85 18.15 -8.15
C LEU A 229 -37.23 17.81 -9.60
N SER A 230 -37.82 18.79 -10.31
CA SER A 230 -38.11 18.70 -11.74
C SER A 230 -36.85 18.53 -12.59
N SER A 231 -35.76 19.26 -12.29
CA SER A 231 -34.50 19.15 -13.04
C SER A 231 -33.79 17.80 -12.83
N TYR A 232 -34.03 17.13 -11.71
CA TYR A 232 -33.59 15.75 -11.50
C TYR A 232 -34.38 14.74 -12.33
N GLY A 233 -35.56 15.12 -12.84
CA GLY A 233 -36.45 14.23 -13.61
C GLY A 233 -37.60 13.65 -12.78
N ILE A 234 -37.78 14.09 -11.54
CA ILE A 234 -38.96 13.76 -10.74
C ILE A 234 -40.02 14.81 -11.04
N ASP A 235 -41.15 14.39 -11.63
CA ASP A 235 -42.29 15.29 -11.86
C ASP A 235 -42.94 15.68 -10.52
N PRO A 236 -42.80 16.94 -10.06
CA PRO A 236 -43.34 17.33 -8.76
C PRO A 236 -44.88 17.35 -8.76
N ALA A 237 -45.53 17.48 -9.92
CA ALA A 237 -46.98 17.48 -10.02
C ALA A 237 -47.60 16.07 -9.89
N ALA A 238 -46.81 15.02 -10.11
CA ALA A 238 -47.26 13.63 -10.08
C ALA A 238 -46.77 12.85 -8.85
N VAL A 239 -45.85 13.44 -8.07
CA VAL A 239 -45.23 12.78 -6.91
C VAL A 239 -45.95 13.11 -5.62
N ASP A 240 -46.18 12.09 -4.77
CA ASP A 240 -46.58 12.33 -3.39
C ASP A 240 -45.34 12.69 -2.56
N PRO A 241 -45.22 13.93 -2.03
CA PRO A 241 -44.07 14.40 -1.25
C PRO A 241 -43.76 13.48 -0.05
N ARG A 242 -44.78 12.84 0.54
CA ARG A 242 -44.67 11.95 1.71
C ARG A 242 -43.86 10.69 1.42
N THR A 243 -43.71 10.34 0.15
CA THR A 243 -42.99 9.15 -0.31
C THR A 243 -41.56 9.43 -0.76
N ILE A 244 -41.13 10.69 -0.78
CA ILE A 244 -39.77 11.09 -1.17
C ILE A 244 -38.76 10.61 -0.12
N LYS A 245 -37.66 10.03 -0.60
CA LYS A 245 -36.57 9.46 0.21
C LYS A 245 -35.22 9.88 -0.37
N ILE A 246 -34.25 10.13 0.51
CA ILE A 246 -32.87 10.41 0.13
C ILE A 246 -31.96 9.38 0.80
N TYR A 247 -31.08 8.75 0.05
CA TYR A 247 -30.20 7.69 0.52
C TYR A 247 -28.73 8.05 0.27
N ASN A 248 -27.85 7.66 1.18
CA ASN A 248 -26.40 7.60 0.97
C ASN A 248 -25.73 6.71 2.03
N ASN A 249 -24.40 6.57 1.95
CA ASN A 249 -23.60 5.84 2.95
C ASN A 249 -22.57 6.74 3.65
N GLY A 250 -22.88 8.03 3.79
CA GLY A 250 -21.95 9.05 4.26
C GLY A 250 -20.90 9.40 3.20
N GLY A 251 -19.89 10.17 3.60
CA GLY A 251 -18.75 10.57 2.74
C GLY A 251 -17.39 10.11 3.28
N LYS A 252 -17.38 9.27 4.31
CA LYS A 252 -16.16 8.76 4.95
C LYS A 252 -15.59 7.60 4.15
N MET A 253 -14.27 7.47 4.11
CA MET A 253 -13.62 6.25 3.63
C MET A 253 -14.06 5.04 4.44
N LEU A 254 -14.09 3.88 3.79
CA LEU A 254 -14.21 2.59 4.47
C LEU A 254 -13.07 2.42 5.46
N ASP A 255 -13.37 1.77 6.58
CA ASP A 255 -12.38 1.44 7.59
C ASP A 255 -11.37 0.43 7.04
N GLU A 256 -10.12 0.52 7.48
CA GLU A 256 -9.06 -0.42 7.14
C GLU A 256 -9.17 -1.71 7.96
N ALA A 257 -9.86 -1.65 9.11
CA ALA A 257 -10.14 -2.81 9.92
C ALA A 257 -11.11 -3.75 9.18
N GLN A 258 -10.66 -4.98 8.91
CA GLN A 258 -11.43 -6.01 8.20
C GLN A 258 -12.78 -6.34 8.87
N ASN A 259 -12.87 -6.15 10.19
CA ASN A 259 -14.06 -6.43 11.00
C ASN A 259 -14.92 -5.19 11.29
N ALA A 260 -14.61 -4.04 10.69
CA ALA A 260 -15.43 -2.84 10.85
C ALA A 260 -16.82 -3.06 10.25
N ILE A 261 -17.85 -2.69 11.01
CA ILE A 261 -19.24 -2.78 10.55
C ILE A 261 -19.45 -1.71 9.48
N THR A 262 -19.85 -2.14 8.29
CA THR A 262 -20.18 -1.27 7.16
C THR A 262 -21.60 -1.59 6.69
N PRO A 263 -22.39 -0.58 6.28
CA PRO A 263 -23.71 -0.83 5.70
C PRO A 263 -23.58 -1.75 4.49
N THR A 264 -24.43 -2.78 4.43
CA THR A 264 -24.46 -3.71 3.30
C THR A 264 -25.19 -3.13 2.09
N ASP A 265 -26.03 -2.12 2.29
CA ASP A 265 -26.81 -1.41 1.26
C ASP A 265 -26.87 0.10 1.59
N LEU A 266 -27.53 0.91 0.75
CA LEU A 266 -27.70 2.34 1.01
C LEU A 266 -28.59 2.62 2.25
N VAL A 267 -28.22 3.62 3.05
CA VAL A 267 -28.97 4.03 4.25
C VAL A 267 -29.85 5.26 3.96
N GLU A 268 -31.10 5.23 4.42
CA GLU A 268 -32.02 6.35 4.28
C GLU A 268 -31.69 7.49 5.26
N ASN A 269 -31.49 8.68 4.69
CA ASN A 269 -31.33 9.94 5.41
C ASN A 269 -32.69 10.48 5.83
N ALA A 270 -32.76 10.98 7.07
CA ALA A 270 -33.94 11.69 7.52
C ALA A 270 -34.01 13.08 6.84
N ILE A 271 -35.17 13.44 6.30
CA ILE A 271 -35.42 14.71 5.61
C ILE A 271 -36.56 15.48 6.28
N ILE A 272 -36.66 16.77 6.01
CA ILE A 272 -37.87 17.57 6.26
C ILE A 272 -38.48 17.87 4.90
N VAL A 273 -39.80 17.72 4.75
CA VAL A 273 -40.51 18.18 3.56
C VAL A 273 -41.53 19.21 4.00
N VAL A 274 -41.33 20.45 3.58
CA VAL A 274 -42.24 21.55 3.89
C VAL A 274 -43.32 21.59 2.82
N GLY A 275 -44.59 21.52 3.25
CA GLY A 275 -45.76 21.50 2.36
C GLY A 275 -46.35 20.12 2.07
N GLU A 276 -45.86 19.04 2.70
CA GLU A 276 -46.25 17.66 2.32
C GLU A 276 -47.66 17.19 2.73
N ASP A 277 -48.42 18.01 3.47
CA ASP A 277 -49.65 17.60 4.15
C ASP A 277 -50.79 17.21 3.20
N ASP A 278 -50.89 17.91 2.07
CA ASP A 278 -51.96 17.70 1.09
C ASP A 278 -51.62 16.62 0.04
N GLY A 279 -50.42 16.04 0.13
CA GLY A 279 -49.94 15.01 -0.79
C GLY A 279 -49.56 15.53 -2.17
N LYS A 280 -49.35 16.84 -2.34
CA LYS A 280 -48.83 17.45 -3.57
C LYS A 280 -47.54 18.21 -3.28
N PHE A 281 -46.63 18.24 -4.25
CA PHE A 281 -45.42 19.04 -4.15
C PHE A 281 -45.62 20.33 -4.94
N ASP A 282 -46.09 21.38 -4.29
CA ASP A 282 -46.41 22.67 -4.90
C ASP A 282 -45.16 23.56 -5.10
N ALA A 283 -45.31 24.65 -5.85
CA ALA A 283 -44.19 25.54 -6.20
C ALA A 283 -43.47 26.17 -4.98
N GLY A 284 -44.16 26.27 -3.83
CA GLY A 284 -43.62 26.77 -2.57
C GLY A 284 -42.89 25.70 -1.73
N ASP A 285 -43.04 24.43 -2.10
CA ASP A 285 -42.59 23.30 -1.29
C ASP A 285 -41.11 23.00 -1.52
N TYR A 286 -40.50 22.40 -0.50
CA TYR A 286 -39.09 22.06 -0.54
C TYR A 286 -38.71 20.97 0.45
N ILE A 287 -37.62 20.29 0.12
CA ILE A 287 -37.00 19.28 0.97
C ILE A 287 -35.77 19.90 1.62
N LEU A 288 -35.59 19.70 2.93
CA LEU A 288 -34.35 19.96 3.63
C LEU A 288 -33.72 18.64 4.06
N PHE A 289 -32.41 18.49 3.82
CA PHE A 289 -31.65 17.35 4.33
C PHE A 289 -30.25 17.79 4.73
N TYR A 290 -29.62 17.03 5.63
CA TYR A 290 -28.24 17.25 6.03
C TYR A 290 -27.29 16.49 5.10
N GLY A 291 -26.55 17.23 4.29
CA GLY A 291 -25.58 16.75 3.32
C GLY A 291 -24.15 16.86 3.83
N ARG A 292 -23.26 16.00 3.35
CA ARG A 292 -21.82 16.02 3.62
C ARG A 292 -21.04 15.72 2.35
N GLY A 293 -19.99 16.52 2.09
CA GLY A 293 -18.96 16.16 1.11
C GLY A 293 -18.08 15.02 1.59
N THR A 294 -16.91 14.89 0.97
CA THR A 294 -15.87 13.92 1.35
C THR A 294 -14.92 14.44 2.44
N GLU A 295 -15.03 15.73 2.77
CA GLU A 295 -14.29 16.38 3.83
C GLU A 295 -15.24 17.03 4.83
N PHE A 296 -15.17 16.63 6.09
CA PHE A 296 -16.07 17.12 7.14
C PHE A 296 -15.51 16.82 8.53
N TRP A 297 -16.06 17.49 9.55
CA TRP A 297 -15.68 17.26 10.95
C TRP A 297 -16.66 16.29 11.61
N TYR A 298 -16.15 15.34 12.38
CA TYR A 298 -17.00 14.36 13.06
C TYR A 298 -16.44 13.98 14.43
N THR A 299 -17.33 13.51 15.28
CA THR A 299 -17.00 12.88 16.57
C THR A 299 -17.41 11.42 16.53
N THR A 300 -16.69 10.58 17.27
CA THR A 300 -17.11 9.20 17.52
C THR A 300 -18.03 9.20 18.75
N PRO A 301 -19.12 8.43 18.77
CA PRO A 301 -19.95 8.27 19.96
C PRO A 301 -19.10 7.94 21.20
N GLY A 302 -19.30 8.67 22.30
CA GLY A 302 -18.53 8.51 23.55
C GLY A 302 -17.17 9.22 23.57
N SER A 303 -16.75 9.88 22.49
CA SER A 303 -15.52 10.67 22.42
C SER A 303 -15.79 12.17 22.33
N ALA A 304 -15.05 12.95 23.12
CA ALA A 304 -15.02 14.41 22.99
C ALA A 304 -14.05 14.90 21.89
N GLN A 305 -13.34 13.98 21.22
CA GLN A 305 -12.38 14.32 20.17
C GLN A 305 -13.10 14.57 18.84
N ILE A 306 -12.86 15.76 18.29
CA ILE A 306 -13.34 16.16 16.96
C ILE A 306 -12.23 15.83 15.95
N THR A 307 -12.58 15.05 14.95
CA THR A 307 -11.68 14.55 13.91
C THR A 307 -12.13 15.05 12.55
N ARG A 308 -11.18 15.35 11.67
CA ARG A 308 -11.48 15.66 10.26
C ARG A 308 -11.45 14.40 9.43
N ALA A 309 -12.53 14.11 8.72
CA ALA A 309 -12.53 13.16 7.62
C ALA A 309 -11.95 13.84 6.37
N SER A 310 -11.08 13.14 5.64
CA SER A 310 -10.61 13.53 4.30
C SER A 310 -10.45 12.25 3.48
N HIS A 311 -11.12 12.19 2.33
CA HIS A 311 -11.23 10.97 1.53
C HIS A 311 -10.14 10.89 0.47
N LYS A 312 -9.18 9.96 0.65
CA LYS A 312 -7.97 9.83 -0.19
C LYS A 312 -8.21 9.33 -1.62
N TYR A 313 -9.44 8.89 -1.94
CA TYR A 313 -9.76 8.25 -3.23
C TYR A 313 -10.95 8.89 -3.96
N SER A 314 -11.53 9.97 -3.44
CA SER A 314 -12.71 10.60 -4.04
C SER A 314 -12.87 12.03 -3.53
N LEU A 315 -13.16 12.94 -4.44
CA LEU A 315 -13.51 14.34 -4.14
C LEU A 315 -15.03 14.56 -4.04
N LYS A 316 -15.83 13.51 -4.27
CA LYS A 316 -17.28 13.60 -4.41
C LYS A 316 -17.99 12.59 -3.53
N ASN A 317 -19.02 13.05 -2.84
CA ASN A 317 -19.98 12.21 -2.15
C ASN A 317 -21.33 12.26 -2.88
N TYR A 318 -21.93 11.10 -3.10
CA TYR A 318 -23.17 10.97 -3.86
C TYR A 318 -24.33 10.60 -2.96
N TYR A 319 -25.47 11.18 -3.30
CA TYR A 319 -26.78 10.92 -2.71
C TYR A 319 -27.72 10.42 -3.81
N TRP A 320 -28.69 9.63 -3.42
CA TRP A 320 -29.71 9.08 -4.30
C TRP A 320 -31.08 9.49 -3.81
N ILE A 321 -31.86 10.16 -4.65
CA ILE A 321 -33.25 10.52 -4.38
C ILE A 321 -34.19 9.62 -5.17
N THR A 322 -35.28 9.22 -4.54
CA THR A 322 -36.36 8.45 -5.15
C THR A 322 -37.70 8.87 -4.54
N ALA A 323 -38.80 8.44 -5.18
CA ALA A 323 -40.15 8.68 -4.71
C ALA A 323 -41.10 7.53 -5.08
N GLY A 324 -42.23 7.46 -4.38
CA GLY A 324 -43.21 6.38 -4.48
C GLY A 324 -43.01 5.28 -3.43
N GLY A 325 -43.96 4.34 -3.39
CA GLY A 325 -43.97 3.24 -2.43
C GLY A 325 -44.28 3.70 -1.00
N SER A 326 -43.48 3.25 -0.04
CA SER A 326 -43.67 3.59 1.38
C SER A 326 -43.40 5.07 1.67
N GLN A 327 -43.85 5.55 2.83
CA GLN A 327 -43.46 6.88 3.32
C GLN A 327 -41.94 6.96 3.53
N GLY A 328 -41.38 8.14 3.30
CA GLY A 328 -39.97 8.41 3.54
C GLY A 328 -39.66 8.81 4.97
N LYS A 329 -38.42 8.61 5.39
CA LYS A 329 -37.94 8.93 6.73
C LYS A 329 -37.91 10.43 6.98
N ARG A 330 -38.61 10.88 8.01
CA ARG A 330 -38.64 12.30 8.42
C ARG A 330 -37.71 12.56 9.60
N MET A 331 -37.19 13.79 9.71
CA MET A 331 -36.49 14.24 10.90
C MET A 331 -37.48 14.32 12.06
N ALA A 332 -37.18 13.66 13.18
CA ALA A 332 -38.04 13.70 14.36
C ALA A 332 -37.92 15.07 15.06
N GLU A 333 -39.05 15.68 15.38
CA GLU A 333 -39.08 16.86 16.24
C GLU A 333 -38.65 16.50 17.65
N LYS A 334 -37.84 17.37 18.25
CA LYS A 334 -37.42 17.24 19.64
C LYS A 334 -37.87 18.47 20.41
N SER A 335 -38.84 18.28 21.30
CA SER A 335 -39.32 19.36 22.17
C SER A 335 -38.17 19.96 22.98
N SER A 336 -38.12 21.29 23.04
CA SER A 336 -37.19 21.99 23.91
C SER A 336 -37.51 21.71 25.38
N VAL A 337 -36.47 21.68 26.22
CA VAL A 337 -36.65 21.64 27.68
C VAL A 337 -37.20 22.99 28.12
N GLN A 338 -38.28 23.00 28.90
CA GLN A 338 -38.95 24.24 29.34
C GLN A 338 -38.39 24.84 30.64
N SER A 339 -37.36 24.24 31.24
CA SER A 339 -36.66 24.81 32.39
C SER A 339 -35.74 25.93 31.96
N GLN A 340 -35.42 26.85 32.89
CA GLN A 340 -34.29 27.75 32.65
C GLN A 340 -33.00 26.91 32.47
N PRO A 341 -32.19 27.21 31.45
CA PRO A 341 -30.94 26.50 31.24
C PRO A 341 -29.92 26.92 32.30
N ASP A 342 -29.23 25.95 32.90
CA ASP A 342 -28.11 26.21 33.82
C ASP A 342 -26.93 26.90 33.12
N LEU A 343 -26.82 26.73 31.80
CA LEU A 343 -25.79 27.32 30.95
C LEU A 343 -26.41 27.79 29.63
N ILE A 344 -26.25 29.07 29.32
CA ILE A 344 -26.56 29.63 28.00
C ILE A 344 -25.26 29.72 27.22
N ALA A 345 -25.07 28.82 26.25
CA ALA A 345 -23.91 28.86 25.37
C ALA A 345 -24.01 30.07 24.42
N GLN A 346 -23.14 31.05 24.62
CA GLN A 346 -23.05 32.26 23.76
C GLN A 346 -22.10 32.07 22.58
N SER A 347 -21.32 31.00 22.57
CA SER A 347 -20.32 30.71 21.54
C SER A 347 -20.12 29.20 21.40
N THR A 348 -19.51 28.80 20.28
CA THR A 348 -19.11 27.43 20.01
C THR A 348 -17.70 27.39 19.41
N ARG A 349 -17.09 26.21 19.37
CA ARG A 349 -15.82 26.00 18.68
C ARG A 349 -16.05 25.97 17.18
N ALA A 350 -15.33 26.80 16.45
CA ALA A 350 -15.24 26.74 15.00
C ALA A 350 -13.94 26.04 14.58
N PHE A 351 -13.96 25.40 13.41
CA PHE A 351 -12.83 24.66 12.87
C PHE A 351 -12.58 25.08 11.43
N LYS A 352 -11.31 25.23 11.07
CA LYS A 352 -10.87 25.45 9.69
C LYS A 352 -9.68 24.55 9.41
N ALA A 353 -9.62 24.03 8.20
CA ALA A 353 -8.50 23.25 7.68
C ALA A 353 -8.18 23.72 6.26
N HIS A 354 -6.92 23.56 5.89
CA HIS A 354 -6.38 23.82 4.57
C HIS A 354 -5.43 22.67 4.23
N GLU A 355 -5.71 21.97 3.13
CA GLU A 355 -4.93 20.86 2.59
C GLU A 355 -5.33 20.70 1.11
N ASP A 356 -4.36 20.80 0.21
CA ASP A 356 -4.57 20.78 -1.24
C ASP A 356 -4.05 19.49 -1.89
N GLU A 357 -3.36 18.60 -1.15
CA GLU A 357 -2.85 17.30 -1.61
C GLU A 357 -2.01 17.36 -2.90
N LEU A 358 -1.11 18.33 -3.02
CA LEU A 358 -0.39 18.63 -4.26
C LEU A 358 0.81 17.69 -4.54
N ILE A 359 1.57 17.31 -3.50
CA ILE A 359 2.88 16.67 -3.64
C ILE A 359 2.94 15.33 -2.91
N SER A 360 3.29 14.26 -3.63
CA SER A 360 3.67 12.96 -3.06
C SER A 360 5.19 12.77 -3.11
N LEU A 361 5.87 13.00 -1.98
CA LEU A 361 7.33 12.96 -1.89
C LEU A 361 7.93 11.59 -2.24
N ALA A 362 7.30 10.52 -1.78
CA ALA A 362 7.76 9.15 -2.05
C ALA A 362 7.20 8.57 -3.36
N LYS A 363 6.38 9.34 -4.09
CA LYS A 363 5.61 8.89 -5.27
C LYS A 363 4.86 7.57 -5.03
N SER A 364 4.48 7.33 -3.77
CA SER A 364 3.88 6.10 -3.28
C SER A 364 3.21 6.37 -1.93
N GLY A 365 2.33 5.47 -1.51
CA GLY A 365 1.55 5.63 -0.28
C GLY A 365 0.38 6.61 -0.43
N ARG A 366 -0.11 7.13 0.70
CA ARG A 366 -1.35 7.92 0.81
C ARG A 366 -1.17 9.31 1.38
N ASN A 367 0.07 9.69 1.65
CA ASN A 367 0.40 10.99 2.20
C ASN A 367 0.72 11.93 1.04
N PHE A 368 -0.08 12.98 0.95
CA PHE A 368 0.14 14.11 0.08
C PHE A 368 0.34 15.33 0.97
N PHE A 369 1.10 16.28 0.46
CA PHE A 369 1.42 17.53 1.14
C PHE A 369 1.10 18.70 0.21
N GLY A 370 0.89 19.87 0.81
CA GLY A 370 0.69 21.11 0.08
C GLY A 370 2.01 21.71 -0.42
N ASP A 371 2.23 22.96 -0.03
CA ASP A 371 3.27 23.81 -0.61
C ASP A 371 4.70 23.40 -0.24
N GLU A 372 5.61 23.59 -1.19
CA GLU A 372 7.04 23.37 -1.03
C GLU A 372 7.73 24.63 -0.49
N PHE A 373 8.67 24.42 0.44
CA PHE A 373 9.52 25.47 0.99
C PHE A 373 10.99 25.15 0.66
N ASP A 374 11.67 26.10 0.03
CA ASP A 374 13.09 25.99 -0.32
C ASP A 374 13.81 27.32 -0.09
N LEU A 375 15.07 27.43 -0.53
CA LEU A 375 15.87 28.65 -0.37
C LEU A 375 15.33 29.84 -1.17
N SER A 376 14.56 29.60 -2.23
CA SER A 376 13.90 30.62 -3.06
C SER A 376 12.50 30.96 -2.57
N ASN A 377 11.80 30.03 -1.93
CA ASN A 377 10.46 30.14 -1.37
C ASN A 377 10.49 29.78 0.13
N SER A 378 11.17 30.61 0.93
CA SER A 378 11.45 30.33 2.34
C SER A 378 10.31 30.68 3.30
N ASN A 379 9.25 31.33 2.82
CA ASN A 379 8.10 31.72 3.61
C ASN A 379 6.83 31.71 2.77
N ARG A 380 5.68 31.57 3.43
CA ARG A 380 4.35 31.65 2.82
C ARG A 380 3.33 32.13 3.84
N THR A 381 2.37 32.93 3.38
CA THR A 381 1.24 33.41 4.19
C THR A 381 -0.03 32.68 3.78
N TYR A 382 -0.75 32.16 4.76
CA TYR A 382 -2.05 31.51 4.57
C TYR A 382 -3.15 32.38 5.16
N MET A 383 -4.09 32.82 4.32
CA MET A 383 -5.23 33.61 4.75
C MET A 383 -6.47 32.71 4.82
N ASN A 384 -6.94 32.45 6.04
CA ASN A 384 -8.10 31.60 6.28
C ASN A 384 -9.21 32.41 6.95
N LEU A 385 -10.42 32.30 6.40
CA LEU A 385 -11.62 32.86 7.04
C LEU A 385 -12.19 31.86 8.04
N LEU A 386 -12.38 32.32 9.28
CA LEU A 386 -13.11 31.63 10.34
C LEU A 386 -14.34 32.46 10.69
N ASP A 387 -15.47 32.13 10.08
CA ASP A 387 -16.71 32.88 10.23
C ASP A 387 -17.19 32.91 11.68
N GLY A 388 -17.60 34.09 12.16
CA GLY A 388 -18.08 34.27 13.53
C GLY A 388 -16.99 34.19 14.60
N LEU A 389 -15.72 34.37 14.25
CA LEU A 389 -14.63 34.47 15.22
C LEU A 389 -14.90 35.62 16.20
N ILE A 390 -14.89 35.30 17.49
CA ILE A 390 -15.04 36.28 18.56
C ILE A 390 -13.69 36.99 18.75
N PRO A 391 -13.62 38.33 18.76
CA PRO A 391 -12.38 39.05 18.99
C PRO A 391 -11.69 38.63 20.29
N ASN A 392 -10.35 38.54 20.27
CA ASN A 392 -9.51 38.12 21.40
C ASN A 392 -9.81 36.70 21.94
N SER A 393 -10.49 35.85 21.16
CA SER A 393 -10.68 34.45 21.51
C SER A 393 -9.46 33.63 21.08
N LYS A 394 -9.10 32.64 21.90
CA LYS A 394 -7.94 31.79 21.64
C LYS A 394 -8.12 30.97 20.37
N ILE A 395 -7.21 31.12 19.41
CA ILE A 395 -7.07 30.29 18.22
C ILE A 395 -5.98 29.25 18.47
N THR A 396 -6.26 27.98 18.16
CA THR A 396 -5.27 26.90 18.23
C THR A 396 -4.91 26.43 16.82
N TYR A 397 -3.62 26.46 16.50
CA TYR A 397 -3.08 26.03 15.22
C TYR A 397 -2.49 24.63 15.36
N LYS A 398 -2.75 23.80 14.36
CA LYS A 398 -2.07 22.52 14.16
C LYS A 398 -1.65 22.47 12.70
N ALA A 399 -0.38 22.17 12.46
CA ALA A 399 0.15 22.05 11.12
C ALA A 399 1.11 20.87 11.03
N ALA A 400 1.21 20.29 9.85
CA ALA A 400 2.12 19.19 9.56
C ALA A 400 3.02 19.59 8.39
N PHE A 401 4.32 19.34 8.54
CA PHE A 401 5.33 19.64 7.53
C PHE A 401 6.21 18.41 7.33
N VAL A 402 6.71 18.19 6.13
CA VAL A 402 7.75 17.19 5.89
C VAL A 402 9.06 17.89 5.55
N ASN A 403 10.10 17.56 6.31
CA ASN A 403 11.46 17.95 5.97
C ASN A 403 12.13 16.81 5.20
N SER A 404 12.44 17.05 3.92
CA SER A 404 13.13 16.11 3.04
C SER A 404 14.67 16.22 3.15
N ASP A 405 15.21 17.23 3.84
CA ASP A 405 16.64 17.36 4.11
C ASP A 405 17.12 16.29 5.10
N ILE A 406 18.43 16.00 5.08
CA ILE A 406 19.06 15.14 6.08
C ILE A 406 19.16 15.86 7.44
N ASN A 407 19.35 17.17 7.43
CA ASN A 407 19.55 18.02 8.60
C ASN A 407 18.25 18.63 9.10
N ASN A 408 18.27 19.05 10.36
CA ASN A 408 17.18 19.82 10.93
C ASN A 408 17.19 21.24 10.35
N VAL A 409 16.02 21.77 10.04
CA VAL A 409 15.86 23.12 9.48
C VAL A 409 15.16 24.00 10.51
N PRO A 410 15.71 25.17 10.87
CA PRO A 410 15.02 26.11 11.76
C PRO A 410 13.75 26.60 11.08
N PHE A 411 12.64 26.65 11.82
CA PHE A 411 11.34 27.00 11.27
C PHE A 411 10.50 27.74 12.30
N VAL A 412 9.80 28.77 11.83
CA VAL A 412 8.95 29.63 12.65
C VAL A 412 7.58 29.72 11.99
N VAL A 413 6.52 29.65 12.80
CA VAL A 413 5.17 29.99 12.37
C VAL A 413 4.69 31.15 13.23
N GLU A 414 4.16 32.17 12.57
CA GLU A 414 3.75 33.41 13.20
C GLU A 414 2.30 33.74 12.85
N GLU A 415 1.59 34.34 13.80
CA GLU A 415 0.30 34.99 13.60
C GLU A 415 0.49 36.47 13.95
N HIS A 416 0.21 37.38 13.02
CA HIS A 416 0.46 38.82 13.17
C HIS A 416 1.88 39.16 13.71
N SER A 417 2.93 38.54 13.12
CA SER A 417 4.33 38.67 13.55
C SER A 417 4.64 38.19 14.98
N THR A 418 3.71 37.50 15.63
CA THR A 418 3.92 36.85 16.93
C THR A 418 4.19 35.37 16.71
N PRO A 419 5.37 34.84 17.10
CA PRO A 419 5.67 33.42 16.95
C PRO A 419 4.71 32.55 17.75
N ILE A 420 3.93 31.71 17.06
CA ILE A 420 3.11 30.65 17.66
C ILE A 420 3.86 29.31 17.74
N TYR A 421 4.91 29.17 16.93
CA TYR A 421 5.88 28.08 16.99
C TYR A 421 7.25 28.62 16.56
N SER A 422 8.31 28.26 17.29
CA SER A 422 9.69 28.53 16.91
C SER A 422 10.54 27.34 17.32
N GLY A 423 11.17 26.68 16.36
CA GLY A 423 11.92 25.45 16.61
C GLY A 423 12.58 24.92 15.36
N TYR A 424 12.66 23.60 15.26
CA TYR A 424 13.27 22.90 14.14
C TYR A 424 12.30 21.89 13.54
N LEU A 425 12.25 21.84 12.21
CA LEU A 425 11.72 20.70 11.48
C LEU A 425 12.83 19.64 11.42
N PHE A 426 12.62 18.50 12.06
CA PHE A 426 13.61 17.42 12.09
C PHE A 426 13.80 16.82 10.69
N GLY A 427 15.06 16.60 10.31
CA GLY A 427 15.45 15.97 9.05
C GLY A 427 15.55 14.45 9.12
N ARG A 428 15.93 13.81 8.01
CA ARG A 428 15.99 12.35 7.88
C ARG A 428 17.05 11.66 8.76
N LYS A 429 18.09 12.38 9.22
CA LYS A 429 19.20 11.82 10.02
C LYS A 429 18.76 11.20 11.35
N ASN A 430 17.60 11.56 11.88
CA ASN A 430 17.12 11.09 13.17
C ASN A 430 16.56 9.65 13.17
N ARG A 431 16.90 8.81 12.16
CA ARG A 431 16.55 7.37 12.12
C ARG A 431 17.64 6.52 11.49
N ASP A 432 17.71 5.27 11.95
CA ASP A 432 18.63 4.22 11.46
C ASP A 432 18.43 3.84 9.97
N TRP A 433 17.35 4.31 9.33
CA TRP A 433 16.96 3.96 7.95
C TRP A 433 16.87 5.17 7.01
N SER A 434 17.65 6.23 7.27
CA SER A 434 17.60 7.50 6.53
C SER A 434 17.74 7.35 5.00
N GLU A 435 18.41 6.29 4.53
CA GLU A 435 18.61 5.98 3.11
C GLU A 435 17.34 5.59 2.36
N TYR A 436 16.32 5.08 3.06
CA TYR A 436 15.05 4.62 2.49
C TYR A 436 13.88 5.57 2.77
N SER A 437 14.17 6.74 3.36
CA SER A 437 13.16 7.76 3.66
C SER A 437 13.21 8.93 2.68
N SER A 438 12.04 9.38 2.22
CA SER A 438 11.88 10.59 1.41
C SER A 438 11.73 11.87 2.26
N GLY A 439 11.56 11.75 3.58
CA GLY A 439 11.45 12.89 4.49
C GLY A 439 10.93 12.51 5.88
N TYR A 440 10.95 13.46 6.81
CA TYR A 440 10.46 13.29 8.17
C TYR A 440 9.23 14.18 8.44
N LEU A 441 8.13 13.56 8.87
CA LEU A 441 6.90 14.25 9.21
C LEU A 441 7.01 14.91 10.59
N ASN A 442 6.90 16.23 10.60
CA ASN A 442 6.87 17.07 11.79
C ASN A 442 5.44 17.56 11.99
N THR A 443 4.89 17.39 13.18
CA THR A 443 3.62 18.02 13.58
C THR A 443 3.93 19.11 14.58
N ILE A 444 3.42 20.31 14.32
CA ILE A 444 3.56 21.45 15.20
C ILE A 444 2.20 21.91 15.70
N SER A 445 2.18 22.51 16.88
CA SER A 445 0.98 23.11 17.46
C SER A 445 1.34 24.38 18.21
N GLY A 446 0.46 25.38 18.13
CA GLY A 446 0.62 26.66 18.80
C GLY A 446 -0.74 27.29 19.06
N SER A 447 -0.76 28.43 19.75
CA SER A 447 -1.98 29.20 19.94
C SER A 447 -1.72 30.69 19.97
N TYR A 448 -2.70 31.46 19.52
CA TYR A 448 -2.71 32.92 19.49
C TYR A 448 -4.01 33.43 20.13
N THR A 449 -3.98 34.62 20.73
CA THR A 449 -5.14 35.27 21.36
C THR A 449 -5.21 36.72 20.92
#